data_AF-A0A536BGZ6-F1
#
_entry.id   AF-A0A536BGZ6-F1
#
_cell.length_a   1.000
_cell.length_b   1.000
_cell.length_c   1.000
_cell.angle_alpha   90.00
_cell.angle_beta   90.00
_cell.angle_gamma   90.00
#
_symmetry.space_group_name_H-M   'P 1'
#
loop_
_entity.id
_entity.type
_entity.pdbx_description
1 polymer ?
#
loop_
_entity_poly.entity_id
_entity_poly.type
_entity_poly.pdbx_seq_one_letter_code
_entity_poly.pdbx_strand_id
1 'polypeptide(L)'
;MLFALPPAWLAGMTVGWAIVPHAAAPWFTCALTIALGALVAADSGVPLPAVVGCTLLLGLSHGVENGAGLAQTQSGLMGLAGIACAIFVVVALVTGHVASLRAAWARLVVRVAGSWIAAIGLLMLGWSLRPPVG
;
A
#
# COMPACT_ATOMS: atom_id res chain seq x y z
N MET A 1 4.52 7.38 -9.26
CA MET A 1 3.45 6.54 -8.69
C MET A 1 3.04 5.44 -9.66
N LEU A 2 2.46 5.78 -10.81
CA LEU A 2 2.02 4.80 -11.83
C LEU A 2 3.11 3.82 -12.27
N PHE A 3 4.34 4.29 -12.46
CA PHE A 3 5.47 3.43 -12.86
C PHE A 3 6.34 2.94 -11.70
N ALA A 4 5.99 3.27 -10.45
CA ALA A 4 6.76 2.90 -9.27
C ALA A 4 6.03 1.84 -8.44
N LEU A 5 4.75 2.07 -8.12
CA LEU A 5 4.00 1.22 -7.21
C LEU A 5 3.69 -0.16 -7.81
N PRO A 6 3.10 -0.29 -9.02
CA PRO A 6 2.74 -1.61 -9.55
C PRO A 6 3.96 -2.52 -9.77
N PRO A 7 5.09 -2.06 -10.37
CA PRO A 7 6.28 -2.88 -10.50
C PRO A 7 6.91 -3.26 -9.16
N ALA A 8 6.98 -2.33 -8.19
CA ALA A 8 7.50 -2.63 -6.86
C ALA A 8 6.63 -3.66 -6.13
N TRP A 9 5.30 -3.54 -6.25
CA TRP A 9 4.36 -4.51 -5.69
C TRP A 9 4.53 -5.88 -6.34
N LEU A 10 4.60 -5.94 -7.67
CA LEU A 10 4.80 -7.19 -8.39
C LEU A 10 6.13 -7.86 -8.00
N ALA A 11 7.22 -7.08 -7.88
CA ALA A 11 8.51 -7.59 -7.41
C ALA A 11 8.43 -8.09 -5.96
N GLY A 12 7.70 -7.39 -5.08
CA GLY A 12 7.44 -7.87 -3.74
C GLY A 12 6.66 -9.20 -3.74
N MET A 13 5.65 -9.33 -4.61
CA MET A 13 4.85 -10.56 -4.72
C MET A 13 5.65 -11.74 -5.22
N THR A 14 6.54 -11.58 -6.19
CA THR A 14 7.40 -12.67 -6.65
C THR A 14 8.35 -13.13 -5.55
N VAL A 15 8.92 -12.19 -4.78
CA VAL A 15 9.76 -12.47 -3.62
C VAL A 15 8.96 -13.20 -2.53
N GLY A 16 7.81 -12.66 -2.11
CA GLY A 16 6.95 -13.27 -1.09
C GLY A 16 6.40 -14.63 -1.49
N TRP A 17 6.13 -14.84 -2.78
CA TRP A 17 5.67 -16.12 -3.31
C TRP A 17 6.76 -17.20 -3.29
N ALA A 18 8.02 -16.80 -3.52
CA ALA A 18 9.17 -17.70 -3.50
C ALA A 18 9.65 -18.06 -2.08
N ILE A 19 9.32 -17.23 -1.08
CA ILE A 19 9.83 -17.36 0.29
C ILE A 19 8.64 -17.56 1.25
N VAL A 20 8.28 -18.81 1.56
CA VAL A 20 7.24 -19.14 2.56
C VAL A 20 7.81 -20.05 3.65
N PRO A 21 7.50 -19.87 4.97
CA PRO A 21 6.86 -18.73 5.63
C PRO A 21 7.79 -18.09 6.67
N HIS A 22 8.01 -16.77 6.64
CA HIS A 22 8.24 -16.01 7.88
C HIS A 22 7.24 -14.86 7.88
N ALA A 23 6.48 -14.77 8.97
CA ALA A 23 5.43 -13.78 9.16
C ALA A 23 5.95 -12.40 8.74
N ALA A 24 5.37 -11.86 7.66
CA ALA A 24 5.54 -10.44 7.38
C ALA A 24 5.17 -9.70 8.66
N ALA A 25 6.10 -8.87 9.16
CA ALA A 25 5.94 -8.13 10.40
C ALA A 25 4.73 -7.18 10.24
N PRO A 26 3.53 -7.54 10.74
CA PRO A 26 2.30 -6.81 10.38
C PRO A 26 2.38 -5.37 10.88
N TRP A 27 3.11 -5.16 11.97
CA TRP A 27 3.40 -3.86 12.56
C TRP A 27 4.16 -2.92 11.61
N PHE A 28 5.03 -3.43 10.72
CA PHE A 28 5.80 -2.60 9.81
C PHE A 28 4.90 -1.98 8.74
N THR A 29 4.05 -2.79 8.13
CA THR A 29 3.07 -2.36 7.13
C THR A 29 2.02 -1.42 7.76
N CYS A 30 1.60 -1.70 9.00
CA CYS A 30 0.76 -0.79 9.76
C CYS A 30 1.46 0.56 10.01
N ALA A 31 2.70 0.55 10.49
CA ALA A 31 3.46 1.77 10.77
C ALA A 31 3.67 2.62 9.51
N LEU A 32 4.01 1.99 8.38
CA LEU A 32 4.10 2.66 7.09
C LEU A 32 2.77 3.29 6.68
N THR A 33 1.66 2.55 6.81
CA THR A 33 0.32 3.03 6.45
C THR A 33 -0.10 4.21 7.32
N ILE A 34 0.15 4.15 8.64
CA ILE A 34 -0.11 5.25 9.58
C ILE A 34 0.71 6.48 9.20
N ALA A 35 2.02 6.32 9.02
CA ALA A 35 2.93 7.42 8.73
C ALA A 35 2.54 8.13 7.43
N LEU A 36 2.21 7.37 6.38
CA LEU A 36 1.80 7.92 5.10
C LEU A 36 0.44 8.61 5.17
N GLY A 37 -0.55 8.01 5.82
CA GLY A 37 -1.83 8.66 6.05
C GLY A 37 -1.67 9.98 6.80
N ALA A 38 -0.83 10.01 7.83
CA ALA A 38 -0.53 11.21 8.60
C ALA A 38 0.19 12.28 7.77
N LEU A 39 1.20 11.90 6.97
CA LEU A 39 1.91 12.81 6.06
C LEU A 39 0.95 13.45 5.04
N VAL A 40 0.04 12.66 4.47
CA VAL A 40 -0.99 13.13 3.52
C VAL A 40 -2.01 14.04 4.22
N ALA A 41 -2.46 13.68 5.42
CA ALA A 41 -3.39 14.49 6.22
C ALA A 41 -2.78 15.85 6.63
N ALA A 42 -1.47 15.86 6.88
CA ALA A 42 -0.71 17.05 7.21
C ALA A 42 -0.48 18.00 6.02
N ASP A 43 -0.79 17.59 4.79
CA ASP A 43 -0.46 18.34 3.55
C ASP A 43 1.02 18.74 3.53
N SER A 44 1.87 17.83 3.99
CA SER A 44 3.28 18.10 4.19
C SER A 44 4.00 18.18 2.83
N GLY A 45 4.82 19.22 2.66
CA GLY A 45 5.59 19.47 1.43
C GLY A 45 6.75 18.50 1.24
N VAL A 46 6.47 17.21 1.13
CA VAL A 46 7.46 16.14 1.04
C VAL A 46 8.18 16.19 -0.32
N PRO A 47 9.52 16.13 -0.36
CA PRO A 47 10.25 16.16 -1.62
C PRO A 47 9.97 14.89 -2.45
N LEU A 48 9.90 15.04 -3.77
CA LEU A 48 9.56 13.96 -4.71
C LEU A 48 10.36 12.64 -4.50
N PRO A 49 11.69 12.66 -4.26
CA PRO A 49 12.44 11.44 -3.99
C PRO A 49 11.94 10.67 -2.78
N ALA A 50 11.54 11.37 -1.71
CA ALA A 50 10.99 10.72 -0.52
C ALA A 50 9.64 10.08 -0.82
N VAL A 51 8.78 10.74 -1.60
CA VAL A 51 7.49 10.15 -2.03
C VAL A 51 7.72 8.89 -2.87
N VAL A 52 8.67 8.92 -3.81
CA VAL A 52 9.05 7.74 -4.61
C VAL A 52 9.59 6.63 -3.72
N GLY A 53 10.50 6.95 -2.79
CA GLY A 53 11.03 5.98 -1.82
C GLY A 53 9.94 5.32 -0.99
N CYS A 54 9.03 6.09 -0.40
CA CYS A 54 7.88 5.56 0.34
C CYS A 54 6.99 4.66 -0.53
N THR A 55 6.79 5.02 -1.79
CA THR A 55 5.98 4.24 -2.73
C THR A 55 6.61 2.89 -3.03
N LEU A 56 7.93 2.86 -3.22
CA LEU A 56 8.67 1.61 -3.43
C LEU A 56 8.60 0.73 -2.18
N LEU A 57 8.83 1.30 -1.00
CA LEU A 57 8.77 0.59 0.28
C LEU A 57 7.38 0.00 0.54
N LEU A 58 6.31 0.76 0.30
CA LEU A 58 4.93 0.28 0.37
C LEU A 58 4.67 -0.86 -0.62
N GLY A 59 5.02 -0.65 -1.90
CA GLY A 59 4.80 -1.66 -2.92
C GLY A 59 5.49 -2.97 -2.56
N LEU A 60 6.77 -2.92 -2.20
CA LEU A 60 7.53 -4.10 -1.81
C LEU A 60 6.95 -4.80 -0.58
N SER A 61 6.65 -4.06 0.49
CA SER A 61 6.12 -4.63 1.74
C SER A 61 4.77 -5.33 1.55
N HIS A 62 3.79 -4.63 0.97
CA HIS A 62 2.49 -5.23 0.64
C HIS A 62 2.60 -6.33 -0.42
N GLY A 63 3.56 -6.21 -1.33
CA GLY A 63 3.84 -7.24 -2.32
C GLY A 63 4.27 -8.54 -1.68
N VAL A 64 5.24 -8.49 -0.77
CA VAL A 64 5.73 -9.68 -0.05
C VAL A 64 4.58 -10.35 0.72
N GLU A 65 3.77 -9.58 1.44
CA GLU A 65 2.58 -10.08 2.15
C GLU A 65 1.59 -10.79 1.22
N ASN A 66 1.22 -10.14 0.11
CA ASN A 66 0.30 -10.71 -0.87
C ASN A 66 0.87 -11.96 -1.55
N GLY A 67 2.16 -11.95 -1.90
CA GLY A 67 2.84 -13.08 -2.53
C GLY A 67 2.86 -14.31 -1.63
N ALA A 68 3.21 -14.13 -0.35
CA ALA A 68 3.24 -15.19 0.64
C ALA A 68 1.85 -15.77 0.94
N GLY A 69 0.80 -14.92 0.93
CA GLY A 69 -0.58 -15.37 1.02
C GLY A 69 -1.01 -16.22 -0.18
N LEU A 70 -0.68 -15.76 -1.40
CA LEU A 70 -1.03 -16.46 -2.64
C LEU A 70 -0.29 -17.78 -2.85
N ALA A 71 0.94 -17.92 -2.33
CA ALA A 71 1.71 -19.16 -2.40
C ALA A 71 1.00 -20.37 -1.76
N GLN A 72 0.06 -20.11 -0.85
CA GLN A 72 -0.74 -21.13 -0.17
C GLN A 72 -2.03 -21.48 -0.93
N THR A 73 -2.28 -20.88 -2.09
CA THR A 73 -3.53 -21.04 -2.87
C THR A 73 -3.30 -21.81 -4.17
N GLN A 74 -4.30 -22.59 -4.62
CA GLN A 74 -4.20 -23.38 -5.85
C GLN A 74 -4.11 -22.53 -7.13
N SER A 75 -4.58 -21.28 -7.09
CA SER A 75 -4.61 -20.35 -8.24
C SER A 75 -3.66 -19.15 -8.07
N GLY A 76 -2.57 -19.32 -7.33
CA GLY A 76 -1.67 -18.22 -6.92
C GLY A 76 -1.14 -17.36 -8.08
N LEU A 77 -0.79 -17.97 -9.21
CA LEU A 77 -0.29 -17.24 -10.39
C LEU A 77 -1.35 -16.33 -11.03
N MET A 78 -2.60 -16.82 -11.14
CA MET A 78 -3.71 -16.02 -11.65
C MET A 78 -4.07 -14.89 -10.69
N GLY A 79 -4.00 -15.15 -9.38
CA GLY A 79 -4.14 -14.13 -8.35
C GLY A 79 -3.07 -13.05 -8.43
N LEU A 80 -1.81 -13.43 -8.67
CA LEU A 80 -0.69 -12.50 -8.79
C LEU A 80 -0.84 -11.56 -9.99
N ALA A 81 -1.18 -12.11 -11.15
CA ALA A 81 -1.47 -11.32 -12.35
C ALA A 81 -2.70 -10.40 -12.17
N GLY A 82 -3.77 -10.91 -11.55
CA GLY A 82 -4.98 -10.16 -11.26
C GLY A 82 -4.73 -8.96 -10.35
N ILE A 83 -3.99 -9.17 -9.25
CA ILE A 83 -3.63 -8.10 -8.30
C ILE A 83 -2.74 -7.05 -8.98
N ALA A 84 -1.71 -7.46 -9.72
CA ALA A 84 -0.81 -6.54 -10.41
C ALA A 84 -1.56 -5.66 -11.44
N CYS A 85 -2.48 -6.27 -12.21
CA CYS A 85 -3.34 -5.55 -13.14
C CYS A 85 -4.28 -4.58 -12.42
N ALA A 86 -4.97 -5.04 -11.37
CA ALA A 86 -5.89 -4.21 -10.59
C ALA A 86 -5.18 -2.98 -9.98
N ILE A 87 -3.99 -3.17 -9.38
CA ILE A 87 -3.19 -2.06 -8.83
C ILE A 87 -2.80 -1.09 -9.93
N PHE A 88 -2.31 -1.58 -11.07
CA PHE A 88 -1.96 -0.71 -12.20
C PHE A 88 -3.15 0.14 -12.65
N VAL A 89 -4.31 -0.48 -12.87
CA VAL A 89 -5.53 0.19 -13.32
C VAL A 89 -6.01 1.22 -12.29
N VAL A 90 -6.11 0.84 -11.01
CA VAL A 90 -6.54 1.76 -9.95
C VAL A 90 -5.59 2.95 -9.85
N VAL A 91 -4.28 2.72 -9.85
CA VAL A 91 -3.28 3.79 -9.79
C VAL A 91 -3.36 4.67 -11.03
N ALA A 92 -3.53 4.10 -12.23
CA ALA A 92 -3.69 4.86 -13.46
C ALA A 92 -4.92 5.79 -13.41
N LEU A 93 -6.07 5.25 -12.99
CA LEU A 93 -7.31 6.02 -12.87
C LEU A 93 -7.19 7.13 -11.83
N VAL A 94 -6.66 6.83 -10.64
CA VAL A 94 -6.50 7.81 -9.57
C VAL A 94 -5.49 8.88 -9.96
N THR A 95 -4.34 8.51 -10.53
CA THR A 95 -3.32 9.49 -10.95
C THR A 95 -3.82 10.37 -12.09
N GLY A 96 -4.54 9.81 -13.06
CA GLY A 96 -5.19 10.57 -14.13
C GLY A 96 -6.24 11.53 -13.61
N HIS A 97 -7.09 11.07 -12.67
CA HIS A 97 -8.11 11.93 -12.05
C HIS A 97 -7.47 13.07 -11.26
N VAL A 98 -6.47 12.78 -10.42
CA VAL A 98 -5.76 13.80 -9.63
C VAL A 98 -5.05 14.81 -10.54
N ALA A 99 -4.44 14.37 -11.65
CA ALA A 99 -3.80 15.27 -12.61
C ALA A 99 -4.80 16.26 -13.28
N SER A 100 -6.09 15.91 -13.33
CA SER A 100 -7.14 16.77 -13.88
C SER A 100 -7.71 17.77 -12.87
N LEU A 101 -7.49 17.55 -11.56
CA LEU A 101 -8.03 18.41 -10.50
C LEU A 101 -7.22 19.70 -10.37
N ARG A 102 -7.87 20.84 -10.66
CA ARG A 102 -7.27 22.19 -10.49
C ARG A 102 -7.86 22.99 -9.33
N ALA A 103 -8.85 22.44 -8.64
CA ALA A 103 -9.60 23.17 -7.62
C ALA A 103 -8.88 23.18 -6.27
N ALA A 104 -8.91 24.32 -5.58
CA ALA A 104 -8.26 24.48 -4.27
C ALA A 104 -8.81 23.52 -3.18
N TRP A 105 -10.06 23.09 -3.29
CA TRP A 105 -10.67 22.12 -2.37
C TRP A 105 -10.11 20.70 -2.52
N ALA A 106 -9.42 20.39 -3.63
CA ALA A 106 -8.82 19.08 -3.85
C ALA A 106 -7.82 18.73 -2.74
N ARG A 107 -7.08 19.72 -2.22
CA ARG A 107 -6.17 19.52 -1.09
C ARG A 107 -6.91 19.07 0.17
N LEU A 108 -8.08 19.64 0.47
CA LEU A 108 -8.87 19.23 1.63
C LEU A 108 -9.33 17.78 1.51
N VAL A 109 -9.80 17.37 0.33
CA VAL A 109 -10.24 15.99 0.09
C VAL A 109 -9.08 15.01 0.20
N VAL A 110 -7.91 15.35 -0.34
CA VAL A 110 -6.69 14.53 -0.20
C VAL A 110 -6.29 14.40 1.27
N ARG A 111 -6.35 15.48 2.06
CA ARG A 111 -6.06 15.44 3.49
C ARG A 111 -7.05 14.56 4.27
N VAL A 112 -8.35 14.65 3.96
CA VAL A 112 -9.38 13.79 4.56
C VAL A 112 -9.12 12.32 4.21
N ALA A 113 -8.81 12.02 2.95
CA ALA A 113 -8.43 10.67 2.54
C ALA A 113 -7.18 10.18 3.29
N GLY A 114 -6.17 11.04 3.48
CA GLY A 114 -5.00 10.75 4.31
C GLY A 114 -5.35 10.36 5.75
N SER A 115 -6.28 11.08 6.37
CA SER A 115 -6.73 10.76 7.74
C SER A 115 -7.39 9.40 7.84
N TRP A 116 -8.15 8.99 6.82
CA TRP A 116 -8.76 7.66 6.75
C TRP A 116 -7.71 6.57 6.59
N ILE A 117 -6.69 6.81 5.75
CA ILE A 117 -5.55 5.89 5.61
C ILE A 117 -4.84 5.70 6.95
N ALA A 118 -4.58 6.79 7.69
CA ALA A 118 -3.95 6.71 9.00
C ALA A 118 -4.80 5.89 10.00
N ALA A 119 -6.11 6.12 10.01
CA ALA A 119 -7.05 5.39 10.85
C ALA A 119 -7.09 3.89 10.51
N ILE A 120 -7.08 3.53 9.22
CA ILE A 120 -7.01 2.13 8.79
C ILE A 120 -5.73 1.47 9.31
N GLY A 121 -4.58 2.14 9.19
CA GLY A 121 -3.32 1.63 9.72
C GLY A 121 -3.36 1.42 11.24
N LEU A 122 -4.00 2.33 11.99
CA LEU A 122 -4.21 2.17 13.44
C LEU A 122 -5.15 0.99 13.76
N LEU A 123 -6.21 0.80 12.98
CA LEU A 123 -7.13 -0.34 13.13
C LEU A 123 -6.42 -1.67 12.86
N MET A 124 -5.62 -1.75 11.79
CA MET A 124 -4.82 -2.93 11.47
C MET A 124 -3.81 -3.23 12.58
N LEU A 125 -3.14 -2.19 13.12
CA LEU A 125 -2.23 -2.34 14.24
C LEU A 125 -2.96 -2.85 15.49
N GLY A 126 -4.10 -2.24 15.84
CA GLY A 126 -4.93 -2.67 16.96
C GLY A 126 -5.38 -4.13 16.83
N TRP A 127 -5.75 -4.56 15.62
CA TRP A 127 -6.11 -5.95 15.35
C TRP A 127 -4.92 -6.89 15.52
N SER A 128 -3.72 -6.49 15.10
CA SER A 128 -2.51 -7.31 15.24
C SER A 128 -2.07 -7.50 16.71
N LEU A 129 -2.43 -6.57 17.60
CA LEU A 129 -2.13 -6.61 19.03
C LEU A 129 -3.23 -7.30 19.85
N ARG A 130 -4.35 -7.67 19.23
CA ARG A 130 -5.47 -8.32 19.92
C ARG A 130 -5.04 -9.71 20.40
N PRO A 131 -5.14 -10.02 21.71
CA PRO A 131 -4.88 -11.36 22.21
C PRO A 131 -5.83 -12.39 21.56
N PRO A 132 -5.39 -13.64 21.32
CA PRO A 132 -6.29 -14.69 20.88
C PRO A 132 -7.41 -14.87 21.90
N VAL A 133 -8.66 -14.84 21.44
CA VAL A 133 -9.81 -15.23 22.26
C VAL A 133 -9.79 -16.76 22.36
N GLY A 134 -9.61 -17.25 23.59
CA GLY A 134 -9.59 -18.68 23.92
C GLY A 134 -10.94 -19.35 23.75
#